data_AF-A0A9X2ML13-F1
#
_entry.id   AF-A0A9X2ML13-F1
#
_cell.length_a   1.000
_cell.length_b   1.000
_cell.length_c   1.000
_cell.angle_alpha   90.00
_cell.angle_beta   90.00
_cell.angle_gamma   90.00
#
_symmetry.space_group_name_H-M   'P 1'
#
loop_
_entity.id
_entity.type
_entity.pdbx_description
1 polymer ?
#
loop_
_entity_poly.entity_id
_entity_poly.type
_entity_poly.pdbx_seq_one_letter_code
_entity_poly.pdbx_strand_id
1 'polypeptide(L)' 'MSYNFETKKELIDYISSEVLTTSEAVKLLSCSRQYINQLVKEKKLLPIKKAGNTTLFLKSDLLKIKS' A
#
# COMPACT_ATOMS: atom_id res chain seq x y z
N MET A 1 -9.79 -5.02 -13.20
CA MET A 1 -8.61 -5.89 -13.42
C MET A 1 -8.89 -7.21 -12.72
N SER A 2 -8.67 -8.33 -13.40
CA SER A 2 -8.76 -9.68 -12.83
C SER A 2 -7.35 -10.17 -12.49
N TYR A 3 -7.16 -10.70 -11.28
CA TYR A 3 -5.90 -11.29 -10.85
C TYR A 3 -6.05 -12.81 -10.83
N ASN A 4 -5.17 -13.52 -11.54
CA ASN A 4 -5.12 -14.97 -11.56
C ASN A 4 -3.74 -15.40 -11.07
N PHE A 5 -3.72 -16.30 -10.09
CA PHE A 5 -2.51 -16.89 -9.54
C PHE A 5 -2.68 -18.41 -9.58
N GLU A 6 -1.75 -19.12 -10.20
CA GLU A 6 -1.82 -20.57 -10.34
C GLU A 6 -1.30 -21.25 -9.07
N THR A 7 -0.35 -20.60 -8.40
CA THR A 7 0.28 -21.13 -7.20
C THR A 7 0.18 -20.19 -6.01
N LYS A 8 0.18 -20.78 -4.80
CA LYS A 8 0.29 -20.03 -3.55
C LYS A 8 1.57 -19.17 -3.51
N LYS A 9 2.65 -19.63 -4.16
CA LYS A 9 3.91 -18.91 -4.23
C LYS A 9 3.75 -17.60 -5.00
N GLU A 10 3.18 -17.64 -6.20
CA GLU A 10 2.88 -16.44 -6.99
C GLU A 10 2.02 -15.44 -6.22
N LEU A 11 0.99 -15.93 -5.52
CA LEU A 11 0.16 -15.09 -4.68
C LEU A 11 0.95 -14.39 -3.58
N ILE A 12 1.83 -15.13 -2.87
CA ILE A 12 2.67 -14.57 -1.81
C ILE A 12 3.66 -13.55 -2.37
N ASP A 13 4.31 -13.86 -3.49
CA ASP A 13 5.28 -12.98 -4.14
C ASP A 13 4.62 -11.68 -4.62
N TYR A 14 3.41 -11.79 -5.19
CA TYR A 14 2.60 -10.65 -5.58
C TYR A 14 2.20 -9.78 -4.38
N ILE A 15 1.63 -10.38 -3.34
CA ILE A 15 1.26 -9.64 -2.12
C ILE A 15 2.47 -8.96 -1.51
N SER A 16 3.63 -9.64 -1.45
CA SER A 16 4.85 -9.11 -0.85
C SER A 16 5.44 -7.93 -1.63
N SER A 17 5.18 -7.83 -2.94
CA SER A 17 5.71 -6.78 -3.82
C SER A 17 4.74 -5.61 -4.02
N GLU A 18 3.44 -5.87 -3.96
CA GLU A 18 2.39 -4.90 -4.28
C GLU A 18 1.65 -4.37 -3.04
N VAL A 19 1.78 -5.03 -1.89
CA VAL A 19 1.26 -4.52 -0.61
C VAL A 19 2.40 -3.90 0.19
N LEU A 20 2.27 -2.60 0.46
CA LEU A 20 3.28 -1.83 1.18
C LEU A 20 2.77 -1.44 2.57
N THR A 21 3.65 -1.55 3.55
CA THR A 21 3.47 -0.98 4.88
C THR A 21 3.57 0.55 4.84
N THR A 22 3.11 1.21 5.91
CA THR A 22 3.32 2.66 6.09
C THR A 22 4.78 3.08 5.92
N SER A 23 5.74 2.28 6.42
CA SER A 23 7.17 2.60 6.31
C SER A 23 7.69 2.51 4.87
N GLU A 24 7.19 1.56 4.07
CA GLU A 24 7.54 1.43 2.66
C GLU A 24 6.86 2.50 1.81
N ALA A 25 5.61 2.84 2.10
CA ALA A 25 4.89 3.92 1.45
C ALA A 25 5.61 5.27 1.59
N VAL A 26 6.10 5.55 2.80
CA VAL A 26 6.93 6.74 3.12
C VAL A 26 8.18 6.80 2.26
N LYS A 27 8.88 5.66 2.09
CA LYS A 27 10.07 5.57 1.22
C LYS A 27 9.71 5.74 -0.25
N LEU A 28 8.61 5.13 -0.72
CA LEU A 28 8.19 5.18 -2.11
C LEU A 28 7.79 6.61 -2.55
N LEU A 29 7.07 7.31 -1.67
CA LEU A 29 6.57 8.67 -1.92
C LEU A 29 7.54 9.76 -1.45
N SER A 30 8.67 9.40 -0.83
CA SER A 30 9.63 10.34 -0.23
C SER A 30 8.94 11.43 0.61
N CYS A 31 7.95 11.02 1.41
CA CYS A 31 7.11 11.93 2.18
C CYS A 31 7.14 11.60 3.67
N SER A 32 6.52 12.43 4.52
CA SER A 32 6.42 12.13 5.95
C SER A 32 5.31 11.11 6.26
N ARG A 33 5.45 10.36 7.36
CA ARG A 33 4.36 9.49 7.88
C ARG A 33 3.06 10.28 8.15
N GLN A 34 3.20 11.55 8.56
CA GLN A 34 2.08 12.43 8.82
C GLN A 34 1.29 12.72 7.55
N TYR A 35 1.97 12.93 6.42
CA TYR A 35 1.33 13.12 5.12
C TYR A 35 0.54 11.89 4.69
N ILE A 36 1.11 10.68 4.82
CA ILE A 36 0.36 9.43 4.58
C ILE A 36 -0.90 9.35 5.45
N ASN A 37 -0.79 9.67 6.75
CA ASN A 37 -1.94 9.67 7.65
C ASN A 37 -2.99 10.72 7.25
N GLN A 38 -2.57 11.88 6.76
CA GLN A 38 -3.48 12.91 6.24
C GLN A 38 -4.23 12.40 5.00
N LEU A 39 -3.54 11.78 4.05
CA LEU A 39 -4.18 11.19 2.86
C LEU A 39 -5.21 10.12 3.22
N VAL A 40 -4.94 9.32 4.25
CA VAL A 40 -5.90 8.34 4.79
C VAL A 40 -7.10 9.04 5.44
N LYS A 41 -6.88 10.10 6.21
CA LYS A 41 -7.97 10.90 6.81
C LYS A 41 -8.84 11.57 5.75
N GLU A 42 -8.23 12.09 4.70
CA GLU A 42 -8.91 12.71 3.55
C GLU A 42 -9.55 11.68 2.60
N LYS A 43 -9.45 10.37 2.89
CA LYS A 43 -9.91 9.26 2.04
C LYS A 43 -9.31 9.26 0.63
N LYS A 44 -8.21 9.98 0.42
CA LYS A 44 -7.41 9.94 -0.83
C LYS A 44 -6.55 8.70 -0.92
N LEU A 45 -6.22 8.10 0.23
CA LEU A 45 -5.51 6.82 0.32
C LEU A 45 -6.34 5.85 1.16
N LEU A 46 -6.75 4.73 0.57
CA LEU A 46 -7.51 3.71 1.26
C LEU A 46 -6.57 2.57 1.73
N PRO A 47 -6.53 2.26 3.03
CA PRO A 47 -5.75 1.13 3.50
C PRO A 47 -6.43 -0.19 3.14
N ILE A 48 -5.66 -1.18 2.69
CA ILE A 48 -6.14 -2.56 2.49
C ILE A 48 -6.51 -3.17 3.83
N LYS A 49 -5.66 -2.96 4.84
CA LYS A 49 -5.80 -3.55 6.16
C LYS A 49 -5.03 -2.74 7.20
N LYS A 50 -5.58 -2.67 8.42
CA LYS A 50 -4.85 -2.22 9.60
C LYS A 50 -4.46 -3.44 10.43
N ALA A 51 -3.17 -3.59 10.70
CA ALA A 51 -2.60 -4.67 11.49
C ALA A 51 -1.84 -4.06 12.68
N GLY A 52 -2.56 -3.86 13.80
CA GLY A 52 -2.04 -3.15 14.96
C GLY A 52 -1.60 -1.73 14.58
N ASN A 53 -0.31 -1.43 14.77
CA ASN A 53 0.29 -0.13 14.48
C ASN A 53 0.72 0.04 13.02
N THR A 54 0.64 -1.01 12.20
CA THR A 54 1.02 -0.97 10.79
C THR A 54 -0.22 -0.93 9.92
N THR A 55 -0.21 -0.05 8.92
CA THR A 55 -1.25 -0.02 7.90
C THR A 55 -0.68 -0.50 6.58
N LEU A 56 -1.45 -1.33 5.88
CA LEU A 56 -1.11 -1.90 4.58
C LEU A 56 -1.85 -1.17 3.48
N PHE A 57 -1.15 -0.87 2.38
CA PHE A 57 -1.62 -0.10 1.24
C PHE A 57 -1.30 -0.82 -0.06
N LEU A 58 -2.13 -0.63 -1.08
CA LEU A 58 -1.78 -1.06 -2.43
C LEU A 58 -0.76 -0.07 -2.99
N LYS A 59 0.35 -0.60 -3.52
CA LYS A 59 1.37 0.18 -4.21
C LYS A 59 0.78 0.97 -5.39
N SER A 60 -0.16 0.38 -6.12
CA SER A 60 -0.86 1.05 -7.22
C SER A 60 -1.60 2.30 -6.77
N ASP A 61 -2.23 2.29 -5.59
CA ASP A 61 -2.93 3.47 -5.06
C ASP A 61 -1.94 4.53 -4.57
N LEU A 62 -0.80 4.13 -4.00
CA LEU A 62 0.27 5.05 -3.64
C LEU A 62 0.85 5.75 -4.88
N LEU A 63 1.08 5.02 -5.97
CA LEU A 63 1.62 5.58 -7.21
C LEU A 63 0.68 6.61 -7.86
N LYS A 64 -0.64 6.46 -7.72
CA LYS A 64 -1.62 7.45 -8.18
C LYS A 64 -1.52 8.78 -7.44
N ILE A 65 -1.02 8.80 -6.20
CA ILE A 65 -0.84 10.03 -5.42
C ILE A 65 0.38 10.82 -5.87
N LYS A 66 1.40 10.13 -6.40
CA LYS A 66 2.64 10.74 -6.89
C LYS A 66 2.47 11.38 -8.28
N SER A 67 1.42 11.01 -9.01
CA SER A 67 1.21 11.38 -10.42
C SER A 67 0.42 12.67 -10.58
#